data_AF-A0A4Q3L7L5-F1
#
_entry.id   AF-A0A4Q3L7L5-F1
#
_cell.length_a   1.000
_cell.length_b   1.000
_cell.length_c   1.000
_cell.angle_alpha   90.00
_cell.angle_beta   90.00
_cell.angle_gamma   90.00
#
_symmetry.space_group_name_H-M   'P 1'
#
loop_
_entity.id
_entity.type
_entity.pdbx_description
1 polymer ?
#
loop_
_entity_poly.entity_id
_entity_poly.type
_entity_poly.pdbx_seq_one_letter_code
_entity_poly.pdbx_strand_id
1 'polypeptide(L)'
;MALVKPLFFNTQEGIEQELDPLVDAFAVAQITLNGLGGVGINANGQQLTGLPTPVGASDATNKGYVDSVVQGLNLKAAVIAVATGNITLSGTQSIDGVSVKANDRVLVTQQSDAKMNGIWVVQSGNWIRPLDYNAGSPAAASYTFVEEGTLNQDSGWVCVTDPGADKVDANPTMWTQFSGAGQIIPGSGISKDGNTLSVALAPNAGLQFTSGKLNTYLTGTGGLTSDANGMRLLYKNAGSTNQTLTSDINGIAVLGLPSLFTVNGSATTANVSASALNLLTSGPAGIADNLHTHYTVQTAQSVTDFHTTGTALAAGDPVAWSSTASTLARGDAGIDAQARIIGIAVASAAANSKATICKRGVIKGILSGATIGAPVFLNLGGGLTQTVPTGTSGLRVIRLGFAVTATDLDLVIHDLGKRS
;
A
#
# COMPACT_ATOMS: atom_id res chain seq x y z
N MET A 1 70.84 -38.24 -61.01
CA MET A 1 70.20 -37.44 -62.07
C MET A 1 70.87 -36.08 -62.01
N ALA A 2 71.74 -35.74 -62.99
CA ALA A 2 72.47 -34.48 -62.97
C ALA A 2 71.47 -33.32 -63.08
N LEU A 3 71.54 -32.34 -62.16
CA LEU A 3 70.75 -31.11 -62.26
C LEU A 3 71.21 -30.37 -63.52
N VAL A 4 70.39 -30.42 -64.58
CA VAL A 4 70.58 -29.54 -65.73
C VAL A 4 70.18 -28.14 -65.28
N LYS A 5 71.16 -27.25 -65.15
CA LYS A 5 70.94 -25.84 -64.79
C LYS A 5 70.37 -25.09 -66.00
N PRO A 6 69.42 -24.15 -65.82
CA PRO A 6 68.86 -23.39 -66.93
C PRO A 6 69.93 -22.47 -67.56
N LEU A 7 70.12 -22.58 -68.87
CA LEU A 7 70.98 -21.71 -69.69
C LEU A 7 70.08 -20.69 -70.41
N PHE A 8 70.41 -19.41 -70.30
CA PHE A 8 69.73 -18.37 -71.08
C PHE A 8 70.54 -18.04 -72.34
N PHE A 9 69.85 -17.94 -73.48
CA PHE A 9 70.44 -17.51 -74.74
C PHE A 9 70.20 -16.01 -74.91
N ASN A 10 71.27 -15.22 -75.00
CA ASN A 10 71.19 -13.88 -75.59
C ASN A 10 71.33 -14.02 -77.12
N THR A 11 70.70 -13.11 -77.87
CA THR A 11 70.61 -13.15 -79.34
C THR A 11 71.88 -12.71 -80.07
N GLN A 12 72.96 -12.35 -79.36
CA GLN A 12 74.18 -11.83 -80.00
C GLN A 12 75.40 -12.77 -79.93
N GLU A 13 75.62 -13.59 -78.89
CA GLU A 13 76.94 -14.24 -78.73
C GLU A 13 76.98 -15.75 -78.49
N GLY A 14 75.85 -16.47 -78.45
CA GLY A 14 75.89 -17.94 -78.41
C GLY A 14 76.53 -18.49 -77.12
N ILE A 15 75.69 -18.65 -76.10
CA ILE A 15 75.95 -19.27 -74.79
C ILE A 15 77.13 -18.64 -74.04
N GLU A 16 76.85 -17.63 -73.22
CA GLU A 16 77.74 -17.30 -72.10
C GLU A 16 76.95 -17.02 -70.82
N GLN A 17 77.51 -17.55 -69.74
CA GLN A 17 77.22 -17.40 -68.33
C GLN A 17 76.12 -18.28 -67.68
N GLU A 18 76.63 -19.26 -66.94
CA GLU A 18 75.95 -19.96 -65.85
C GLU A 18 75.63 -18.94 -64.74
N LEU A 19 74.35 -18.82 -64.37
CA LEU A 19 73.94 -17.98 -63.25
C LEU A 19 74.67 -18.46 -61.99
N ASP A 20 75.47 -17.61 -61.34
CA ASP A 20 76.09 -17.98 -60.08
C ASP A 20 75.02 -17.84 -58.98
N PRO A 21 74.54 -18.95 -58.39
CA PRO A 21 73.48 -18.91 -57.39
C PRO A 21 73.88 -18.17 -56.10
N LEU A 22 75.16 -17.81 -55.94
CA LEU A 22 75.68 -17.07 -54.80
C LEU A 22 75.84 -15.57 -55.06
N VAL A 23 75.75 -15.10 -56.31
CA VAL A 23 76.18 -13.73 -56.67
C VAL A 23 75.17 -13.00 -57.57
N ASP A 24 74.40 -13.72 -58.37
CA ASP A 24 73.47 -13.11 -59.33
C ASP A 24 72.05 -13.01 -58.78
N ALA A 25 71.47 -11.80 -58.82
CA ALA A 25 70.08 -11.57 -58.47
C ALA A 25 69.18 -11.58 -59.71
N PHE A 26 68.26 -12.53 -59.80
CA PHE A 26 67.27 -12.61 -60.87
C PHE A 26 66.01 -11.81 -60.49
N ALA A 27 65.81 -10.66 -61.12
CA ALA A 27 64.62 -9.81 -60.93
C ALA A 27 63.69 -9.93 -62.14
N VAL A 28 62.45 -10.39 -61.92
CA VAL A 28 61.40 -10.43 -62.95
C VAL A 28 60.26 -9.54 -62.50
N ALA A 29 59.77 -8.66 -63.38
CA ALA A 29 58.70 -7.72 -63.05
C ALA A 29 57.36 -8.41 -62.74
N GLN A 30 57.09 -9.55 -63.39
CA GLN A 30 55.91 -10.36 -63.15
C GLN A 30 56.20 -11.83 -63.46
N ILE A 31 55.79 -12.72 -62.57
CA ILE A 31 55.80 -14.17 -62.81
C ILE A 31 54.35 -14.60 -63.03
N THR A 32 54.03 -15.05 -64.25
CA THR A 32 52.71 -15.61 -64.58
C THR A 32 52.82 -17.13 -64.67
N LEU A 33 52.21 -17.84 -63.72
CA LEU A 33 52.22 -19.30 -63.66
C LEU A 33 50.93 -19.87 -64.27
N ASN A 34 50.94 -20.15 -65.58
CA ASN A 34 49.80 -20.75 -66.28
C ASN A 34 49.88 -22.28 -66.24
N GLY A 35 48.76 -22.95 -65.91
CA GLY A 35 48.62 -24.41 -66.08
C GLY A 35 49.21 -25.29 -64.96
N LEU A 36 49.54 -24.75 -63.78
CA LEU A 36 49.96 -25.53 -62.61
C LEU A 36 48.74 -26.23 -61.95
N GLY A 37 48.22 -27.28 -62.58
CA GLY A 37 47.25 -28.16 -61.93
C GLY A 37 47.91 -29.00 -60.84
N GLY A 38 47.50 -28.83 -59.59
CA GLY A 38 47.92 -29.69 -58.47
C GLY A 38 49.32 -29.45 -57.90
N VAL A 39 50.01 -28.38 -58.30
CA VAL A 39 51.33 -28.01 -57.73
C VAL A 39 51.17 -26.75 -56.88
N GLY A 40 51.43 -26.85 -55.57
CA GLY A 40 51.37 -25.72 -54.65
C GLY A 40 52.57 -24.77 -54.80
N ILE A 41 52.34 -23.47 -54.54
CA ILE A 41 53.42 -22.49 -54.40
C ILE A 41 53.96 -22.55 -52.97
N ASN A 42 55.21 -22.96 -52.79
CA ASN A 42 55.88 -22.92 -51.49
C ASN A 42 56.76 -21.68 -51.39
N ALA A 43 56.41 -20.74 -50.50
CA ALA A 43 57.17 -19.52 -50.26
C ALA A 43 58.41 -19.71 -49.37
N ASN A 44 58.71 -20.94 -48.92
CA ASN A 44 59.85 -21.28 -48.06
C ASN A 44 59.98 -20.37 -46.82
N GLY A 45 58.84 -20.05 -46.20
CA GLY A 45 58.76 -19.17 -45.02
C GLY A 45 58.84 -17.67 -45.29
N GLN A 46 58.91 -17.24 -46.56
CA GLN A 46 58.90 -15.82 -46.94
C GLN A 46 57.49 -15.21 -46.90
N GLN A 47 57.40 -13.89 -46.74
CA GLN A 47 56.14 -13.15 -46.73
C GLN A 47 55.53 -13.03 -48.13
N LEU A 48 54.20 -13.18 -48.22
CA LEU A 48 53.41 -12.86 -49.41
C LEU A 48 52.80 -11.46 -49.23
N THR A 49 53.33 -10.46 -49.94
CA THR A 49 52.91 -9.05 -49.83
C THR A 49 51.99 -8.62 -50.98
N GLY A 50 51.14 -7.61 -50.76
CA GLY A 50 50.34 -7.00 -51.82
C GLY A 50 49.06 -7.75 -52.22
N LEU A 51 48.59 -8.70 -51.40
CA LEU A 51 47.34 -9.41 -51.64
C LEU A 51 46.12 -8.47 -51.46
N PRO A 52 45.21 -8.36 -52.45
CA PRO A 52 43.98 -7.58 -52.32
C PRO A 52 42.99 -8.26 -51.35
N THR A 53 41.87 -7.60 -51.07
CA THR A 53 40.75 -8.22 -50.34
C THR A 53 40.15 -9.34 -51.21
N PRO A 54 40.00 -10.58 -50.68
CA PRO A 54 39.47 -11.72 -51.45
C PRO A 54 38.02 -11.47 -51.89
N VAL A 55 37.68 -11.86 -53.12
CA VAL A 55 36.33 -11.72 -53.70
C VAL A 55 35.74 -13.10 -54.04
N GLY A 56 36.56 -14.01 -54.57
CA GLY A 56 36.19 -15.40 -54.88
C GLY A 56 36.47 -16.36 -53.72
N ALA A 57 35.74 -17.47 -53.68
CA ALA A 57 35.86 -18.49 -52.62
C ALA A 57 37.20 -19.25 -52.60
N SER A 58 38.02 -19.12 -53.65
CA SER A 58 39.34 -19.76 -53.76
C SER A 58 40.51 -18.77 -53.75
N ASP A 59 40.23 -17.48 -53.47
CA ASP A 59 41.26 -16.45 -53.44
C ASP A 59 42.15 -16.60 -52.19
N ALA A 60 43.43 -16.26 -52.33
CA ALA A 60 44.32 -16.14 -51.17
C ALA A 60 43.88 -14.96 -50.29
N THR A 61 43.77 -15.19 -48.98
CA THR A 61 43.31 -14.17 -48.03
C THR A 61 44.48 -13.43 -47.39
N ASN A 62 44.37 -12.10 -47.27
CA ASN A 62 45.35 -11.33 -46.50
C ASN A 62 45.10 -11.46 -44.99
N LYS A 63 46.14 -11.27 -44.17
CA LYS A 63 46.04 -11.43 -42.70
C LYS A 63 44.98 -10.52 -42.08
N GLY A 64 44.86 -9.27 -42.55
CA GLY A 64 43.87 -8.32 -42.03
C GLY A 64 42.42 -8.79 -42.23
N TYR A 65 42.12 -9.40 -43.39
CA TYR A 65 40.83 -10.02 -43.66
C TYR A 65 40.57 -11.19 -42.70
N VAL A 66 41.53 -12.12 -42.56
CA VAL A 66 41.39 -13.28 -41.66
C VAL A 66 41.22 -12.84 -40.21
N ASP A 67 42.02 -11.89 -39.72
CA ASP A 67 41.90 -11.37 -38.36
C ASP A 67 40.52 -10.76 -38.10
N SER A 68 39.93 -10.07 -39.08
CA SER A 68 38.60 -9.47 -38.97
C SER A 68 37.46 -10.49 -38.97
N VAL A 69 37.63 -11.62 -39.68
CA VAL A 69 36.65 -12.71 -39.75
C VAL A 69 36.74 -13.61 -38.51
N VAL A 70 37.95 -13.91 -38.04
CA VAL A 70 38.20 -14.82 -36.90
C VAL A 70 37.73 -14.24 -35.57
N GLN A 71 37.69 -12.91 -35.41
CA GLN A 71 37.25 -12.30 -34.14
C GLN A 71 35.73 -12.26 -33.98
N GLY A 72 34.93 -12.52 -35.03
CA GLY A 72 33.46 -12.41 -34.97
C GLY A 72 32.93 -11.00 -34.65
N LEU A 73 33.83 -10.03 -34.47
CA LEU A 73 33.59 -8.63 -34.13
C LEU A 73 34.57 -7.76 -34.92
N ASN A 74 34.06 -6.71 -35.58
CA ASN A 74 34.84 -5.81 -36.42
C ASN A 74 35.08 -4.48 -35.69
N LEU A 75 36.26 -4.32 -35.08
CA LEU A 75 36.60 -3.12 -34.32
C LEU A 75 36.72 -1.90 -35.24
N LYS A 76 36.03 -0.82 -34.89
CA LYS A 76 36.15 0.51 -35.48
C LYS A 76 36.88 1.42 -34.51
N ALA A 77 37.48 2.51 -35.00
CA ALA A 77 38.08 3.47 -34.08
C ALA A 77 36.99 4.09 -33.17
N ALA A 78 37.42 4.54 -32.00
CA ALA A 78 36.56 5.10 -30.97
C ALA A 78 35.77 6.32 -31.46
N VAL A 79 34.64 6.57 -30.83
CA VAL A 79 33.79 7.74 -31.05
C VAL A 79 33.79 8.60 -29.80
N ILE A 80 33.74 9.92 -29.97
CA ILE A 80 33.75 10.85 -28.84
C ILE A 80 32.42 10.78 -28.07
N ALA A 81 31.31 10.56 -28.77
CA ALA A 81 29.96 10.52 -28.19
C ALA A 81 29.03 9.60 -29.01
N VAL A 82 27.92 9.20 -28.39
CA VAL A 82 26.83 8.48 -29.07
C VAL A 82 25.53 9.29 -29.01
N ALA A 83 24.88 9.41 -30.16
CA ALA A 83 23.55 10.00 -30.28
C ALA A 83 22.49 8.91 -30.20
N THR A 84 21.79 8.83 -29.06
CA THR A 84 20.64 7.95 -28.82
C THR A 84 19.30 8.62 -29.16
N GLY A 85 19.32 9.53 -30.14
CA GLY A 85 18.15 10.24 -30.63
C GLY A 85 18.41 10.76 -32.03
N ASN A 86 17.36 11.20 -32.72
CA ASN A 86 17.49 11.74 -34.07
C ASN A 86 18.21 13.10 -34.02
N ILE A 87 19.28 13.23 -34.81
CA ILE A 87 20.09 14.45 -34.91
C ILE A 87 20.24 14.88 -36.37
N THR A 88 20.56 16.15 -36.60
CA THR A 88 20.98 16.62 -37.93
C THR A 88 22.43 16.19 -38.17
N LEU A 89 22.70 15.45 -39.25
CA LEU A 89 24.05 15.00 -39.63
C LEU A 89 24.84 16.11 -40.36
N SER A 90 24.92 17.29 -39.75
CA SER A 90 25.62 18.45 -40.28
C SER A 90 25.99 19.42 -39.14
N GLY A 91 27.13 20.08 -39.28
CA GLY A 91 27.61 21.06 -38.31
C GLY A 91 28.06 20.47 -36.97
N THR A 92 28.67 21.32 -36.15
CA THR A 92 29.01 21.00 -34.75
C THR A 92 27.79 21.16 -33.86
N GLN A 93 27.62 20.29 -32.87
CA GLN A 93 26.46 20.31 -31.98
C GLN A 93 26.80 19.68 -30.61
N SER A 94 25.84 19.66 -29.68
CA SER A 94 25.99 18.97 -28.40
C SER A 94 25.30 17.61 -28.45
N ILE A 95 26.02 16.54 -28.11
CA ILE A 95 25.53 15.15 -28.12
C ILE A 95 25.92 14.50 -26.81
N ASP A 96 24.92 14.01 -26.06
CA ASP A 96 25.14 13.44 -24.71
C ASP A 96 25.97 14.36 -23.80
N GLY A 97 25.77 15.68 -23.91
CA GLY A 97 26.49 16.70 -23.13
C GLY A 97 27.89 17.05 -23.67
N VAL A 98 28.38 16.36 -24.71
CA VAL A 98 29.67 16.62 -25.37
C VAL A 98 29.49 17.60 -26.52
N SER A 99 30.29 18.67 -26.55
CA SER A 99 30.33 19.61 -27.69
C SER A 99 31.25 19.09 -28.79
N VAL A 100 30.68 18.39 -29.77
CA VAL A 100 31.45 17.73 -30.83
C VAL A 100 31.95 18.73 -31.88
N LYS A 101 33.19 18.53 -32.35
CA LYS A 101 33.93 19.42 -33.27
C LYS A 101 34.20 18.72 -34.59
N ALA A 102 34.55 19.50 -35.62
CA ALA A 102 34.94 18.93 -36.90
C ALA A 102 36.10 17.92 -36.75
N ASN A 103 35.99 16.80 -37.47
CA ASN A 103 36.85 15.60 -37.39
C ASN A 103 36.64 14.67 -36.19
N ASP A 104 35.78 15.02 -35.23
CA ASP A 104 35.38 14.07 -34.19
C ASP A 104 34.53 12.96 -34.80
N ARG A 105 34.55 11.77 -34.19
CA ARG A 105 33.72 10.64 -34.59
C ARG A 105 32.53 10.51 -33.66
N VAL A 106 31.34 10.31 -34.20
CA VAL A 106 30.10 10.13 -33.42
C VAL A 106 29.40 8.87 -33.89
N LEU A 107 28.96 8.03 -32.95
CA LEU A 107 28.04 6.94 -33.25
C LEU A 107 26.60 7.46 -33.21
N VAL A 108 25.80 7.17 -34.24
CA VAL A 108 24.40 7.57 -34.30
C VAL A 108 23.53 6.33 -34.38
N THR A 109 22.58 6.17 -33.44
CA THR A 109 21.85 4.90 -33.30
C THR A 109 20.34 5.03 -33.54
N GLN A 110 19.79 6.25 -33.57
CA GLN A 110 18.34 6.49 -33.66
C GLN A 110 17.96 7.58 -34.67
N GLN A 111 18.49 7.53 -35.89
CA GLN A 111 17.99 8.35 -37.00
C GLN A 111 16.60 7.91 -37.43
N SER A 112 15.79 8.86 -37.89
CA SER A 112 14.48 8.59 -38.50
C SER A 112 14.60 7.73 -39.76
N ASP A 113 15.66 7.92 -40.55
CA ASP A 113 16.09 6.95 -41.57
C ASP A 113 17.21 6.08 -40.99
N ALA A 114 16.87 4.85 -40.59
CA ALA A 114 17.80 3.93 -39.95
C ALA A 114 18.99 3.51 -40.85
N LYS A 115 18.96 3.77 -42.16
CA LYS A 115 20.13 3.60 -43.04
C LYS A 115 21.27 4.54 -42.69
N MET A 116 20.92 5.69 -42.11
CA MET A 116 21.86 6.73 -41.67
C MET A 116 22.42 6.45 -40.27
N ASN A 117 21.99 5.39 -39.59
CA ASN A 117 22.64 4.94 -38.36
C ASN A 117 24.09 4.47 -38.63
N GLY A 118 24.89 4.43 -37.58
CA GLY A 118 26.30 4.04 -37.61
C GLY A 118 27.25 5.20 -37.34
N ILE A 119 28.52 5.01 -37.68
CA ILE A 119 29.58 5.96 -37.31
C ILE A 119 29.69 7.07 -38.37
N TRP A 120 29.86 8.30 -37.89
CA TRP A 120 30.02 9.50 -38.69
C TRP A 120 31.25 10.30 -38.22
N VAL A 121 31.86 11.04 -39.14
CA VAL A 121 32.85 12.07 -38.85
C VAL A 121 32.15 13.43 -38.96
N VAL A 122 32.20 14.19 -37.87
CA VAL A 122 31.60 15.52 -37.75
C VAL A 122 32.29 16.47 -38.71
N GLN A 123 31.50 17.29 -39.39
CA GLN A 123 31.97 18.33 -40.31
C GLN A 123 31.25 19.65 -40.02
N SER A 124 31.80 20.77 -40.49
CA SER A 124 31.10 22.06 -40.44
C SER A 124 29.87 22.09 -41.37
N GLY A 125 29.92 21.32 -42.47
CA GLY A 125 28.80 20.99 -43.33
C GLY A 125 28.30 19.58 -43.07
N ASN A 126 27.80 18.92 -44.12
CA ASN A 126 27.32 17.54 -44.03
C ASN A 126 28.40 16.62 -43.47
N TRP A 127 28.03 15.82 -42.50
CA TRP A 127 28.91 14.81 -41.94
C TRP A 127 29.22 13.73 -42.99
N ILE A 128 30.36 13.07 -42.82
CA ILE A 128 30.84 12.05 -43.76
C ILE A 128 31.04 10.71 -43.05
N ARG A 129 30.97 9.61 -43.79
CA ARG A 129 31.34 8.28 -43.28
C ARG A 129 32.87 8.19 -43.10
N PRO A 130 33.38 7.62 -41.99
CA PRO A 130 34.81 7.38 -41.84
C PRO A 130 35.28 6.25 -42.76
N LEU A 131 36.58 6.21 -43.06
CA LEU A 131 37.15 5.22 -43.99
C LEU A 131 36.95 3.77 -43.54
N ASP A 132 36.96 3.52 -42.23
CA ASP A 132 36.75 2.20 -41.62
C ASP A 132 35.26 1.82 -41.49
N TYR A 133 34.33 2.71 -41.82
CA TYR A 133 32.88 2.48 -41.85
C TYR A 133 32.26 3.21 -43.06
N ASN A 134 32.82 2.99 -44.25
CA ASN A 134 32.41 3.68 -45.47
C ASN A 134 31.11 3.11 -46.07
N ALA A 135 30.47 3.89 -46.93
CA ALA A 135 29.28 3.48 -47.67
C ALA A 135 29.52 2.17 -48.44
N GLY A 136 28.56 1.25 -48.39
CA GLY A 136 28.64 -0.05 -49.05
C GLY A 136 29.48 -1.11 -48.34
N SER A 137 30.19 -0.79 -47.26
CA SER A 137 30.86 -1.81 -46.44
C SER A 137 29.86 -2.62 -45.60
N PRO A 138 30.20 -3.87 -45.23
CA PRO A 138 29.46 -4.62 -44.22
C PRO A 138 29.50 -3.91 -42.86
N ALA A 139 28.33 -3.68 -42.28
CA ALA A 139 28.17 -3.12 -40.94
C ALA A 139 28.02 -4.19 -39.86
N ALA A 140 27.65 -5.44 -40.22
CA ALA A 140 27.41 -6.50 -39.25
C ALA A 140 28.63 -6.72 -38.34
N ALA A 141 28.36 -6.87 -37.04
CA ALA A 141 29.37 -7.04 -36.01
C ALA A 141 30.39 -5.89 -35.88
N SER A 142 30.18 -4.75 -36.54
CA SER A 142 30.97 -3.54 -36.31
C SER A 142 30.80 -3.09 -34.87
N TYR A 143 31.88 -2.82 -34.16
CA TYR A 143 31.80 -2.32 -32.78
C TYR A 143 32.80 -1.20 -32.53
N THR A 144 32.46 -0.31 -31.59
CA THR A 144 33.28 0.86 -31.22
C THR A 144 33.10 1.18 -29.74
N PHE A 145 34.06 1.90 -29.15
CA PHE A 145 33.96 2.45 -27.81
C PHE A 145 33.62 3.94 -27.86
N VAL A 146 32.82 4.39 -26.90
CA VAL A 146 32.45 5.78 -26.65
C VAL A 146 33.35 6.33 -25.56
N GLU A 147 34.02 7.45 -25.82
CA GLU A 147 35.01 8.04 -24.92
C GLU A 147 34.39 9.02 -23.91
N GLU A 148 33.45 9.86 -24.36
CA GLU A 148 32.84 10.91 -23.54
C GLU A 148 31.30 10.87 -23.61
N GLY A 149 30.66 11.59 -22.70
CA GLY A 149 29.21 11.62 -22.57
C GLY A 149 28.76 11.74 -21.12
N THR A 150 27.49 12.09 -20.90
CA THR A 150 26.89 12.09 -19.57
C THR A 150 26.22 10.77 -19.21
N LEU A 151 25.59 10.14 -20.21
CA LEU A 151 24.87 8.88 -20.05
C LEU A 151 25.67 7.71 -20.61
N ASN A 152 26.38 7.93 -21.73
CA ASN A 152 26.98 6.85 -22.52
C ASN A 152 28.51 6.87 -22.57
N GLN A 153 29.20 7.65 -21.73
CA GLN A 153 30.67 7.60 -21.63
C GLN A 153 31.17 6.19 -21.27
N ASP A 154 32.40 5.87 -21.68
CA ASP A 154 33.10 4.63 -21.32
C ASP A 154 32.29 3.35 -21.65
N SER A 155 31.54 3.38 -22.77
CA SER A 155 30.70 2.26 -23.23
C SER A 155 31.14 1.68 -24.56
N GLY A 156 30.88 0.39 -24.77
CA GLY A 156 31.06 -0.29 -26.05
C GLY A 156 29.71 -0.55 -26.72
N TRP A 157 29.65 -0.26 -28.02
CA TRP A 157 28.48 -0.44 -28.87
C TRP A 157 28.79 -1.35 -30.05
N VAL A 158 27.83 -2.19 -30.44
CA VAL A 158 27.95 -3.16 -31.53
C VAL A 158 26.75 -3.09 -32.45
N CYS A 159 27.01 -3.20 -33.75
CA CYS A 159 26.00 -3.36 -34.78
C CYS A 159 25.49 -4.81 -34.78
N VAL A 160 24.18 -4.96 -34.55
CA VAL A 160 23.48 -6.26 -34.46
C VAL A 160 22.65 -6.57 -35.70
N THR A 161 22.78 -5.79 -36.78
CA THR A 161 22.16 -6.13 -38.06
C THR A 161 22.79 -7.39 -38.65
N ASP A 162 21.95 -8.32 -39.10
CA ASP A 162 22.39 -9.61 -39.65
C ASP A 162 23.20 -9.46 -40.95
N PRO A 163 24.28 -10.23 -41.14
CA PRO A 163 25.04 -10.26 -42.39
C PRO A 163 24.17 -10.54 -43.62
N GLY A 164 24.44 -9.85 -44.73
CA GLY A 164 23.72 -10.04 -46.00
C GLY A 164 22.67 -8.95 -46.28
N ALA A 165 22.25 -8.20 -45.25
CA ALA A 165 21.41 -7.01 -45.36
C ALA A 165 21.95 -5.86 -44.49
N ASP A 166 23.27 -5.69 -44.47
CA ASP A 166 24.01 -4.88 -43.49
C ASP A 166 24.88 -3.79 -44.14
N LYS A 167 24.62 -3.41 -45.40
CA LYS A 167 25.49 -2.49 -46.13
C LYS A 167 25.26 -1.04 -45.68
N VAL A 168 26.31 -0.36 -45.23
CA VAL A 168 26.26 1.06 -44.81
C VAL A 168 25.65 1.92 -45.91
N ASP A 169 24.72 2.81 -45.52
CA ASP A 169 23.93 3.71 -46.39
C ASP A 169 22.94 3.03 -47.35
N ALA A 170 22.96 1.70 -47.48
CA ALA A 170 22.01 0.95 -48.30
C ALA A 170 20.92 0.27 -47.45
N ASN A 171 21.30 -0.27 -46.29
CA ASN A 171 20.42 -1.00 -45.39
C ASN A 171 20.29 -0.32 -44.02
N PRO A 172 19.14 -0.46 -43.35
CA PRO A 172 18.99 -0.06 -41.95
C PRO A 172 20.02 -0.74 -41.05
N THR A 173 20.75 0.03 -40.24
CA THR A 173 21.70 -0.52 -39.26
C THR A 173 21.19 -0.34 -37.83
N MET A 174 21.31 -1.38 -37.02
CA MET A 174 20.86 -1.41 -35.63
C MET A 174 22.07 -1.55 -34.72
N TRP A 175 22.20 -0.63 -33.77
CA TRP A 175 23.31 -0.61 -32.82
C TRP A 175 22.77 -0.81 -31.41
N THR A 176 23.42 -1.69 -30.66
CA THR A 176 23.13 -1.91 -29.24
C THR A 176 24.38 -1.74 -28.41
N GLN A 177 24.22 -1.31 -27.18
CA GLN A 177 25.30 -1.30 -26.23
C GLN A 177 25.59 -2.74 -25.77
N PHE A 178 26.87 -3.14 -25.74
CA PHE A 178 27.30 -4.44 -25.24
C PHE A 178 28.22 -4.35 -24.01
N SER A 179 28.74 -3.16 -23.70
CA SER A 179 29.54 -2.93 -22.50
C SER A 179 29.40 -1.49 -21.99
N GLY A 180 29.59 -1.28 -20.70
CA GLY A 180 29.62 0.04 -20.08
C GLY A 180 30.23 -0.05 -18.69
N ALA A 181 31.34 0.66 -18.45
CA ALA A 181 31.92 0.73 -17.12
C ALA A 181 31.06 1.64 -16.24
N GLY A 182 30.57 1.13 -15.10
CA GLY A 182 29.86 1.96 -14.11
C GLY A 182 28.46 2.47 -14.48
N GLN A 183 27.94 2.14 -15.67
CA GLN A 183 26.73 2.74 -16.25
C GLN A 183 25.39 2.29 -15.69
N ILE A 184 25.34 1.38 -14.72
CA ILE A 184 24.09 1.19 -13.98
C ILE A 184 23.87 2.45 -13.15
N ILE A 185 23.18 3.44 -13.71
CA ILE A 185 22.72 4.61 -12.99
C ILE A 185 21.51 4.15 -12.17
N PRO A 186 21.61 4.04 -10.84
CA PRO A 186 20.49 3.59 -10.04
C PRO A 186 19.35 4.62 -10.13
N GLY A 187 18.15 4.16 -10.46
CA GLY A 187 16.94 4.96 -10.36
C GLY A 187 16.50 5.15 -8.91
N SER A 188 15.40 5.87 -8.72
CA SER A 188 14.78 6.04 -7.39
C SER A 188 14.52 4.69 -6.71
N GLY A 189 14.95 4.56 -5.45
CA GLY A 189 14.76 3.34 -4.65
C GLY A 189 15.84 2.27 -4.84
N ILE A 190 16.83 2.49 -5.72
CA ILE A 190 18.01 1.66 -5.85
C ILE A 190 19.25 2.48 -5.45
N SER A 191 20.22 1.84 -4.83
CA SER A 191 21.56 2.39 -4.60
C SER A 191 22.60 1.49 -5.26
N LYS A 192 23.66 2.10 -5.77
CA LYS A 192 24.82 1.41 -6.33
C LYS A 192 26.05 1.80 -5.55
N ASP A 193 26.78 0.80 -5.05
CA ASP A 193 28.09 0.98 -4.44
C ASP A 193 29.07 0.01 -5.11
N GLY A 194 30.01 0.56 -5.89
CA GLY A 194 30.88 -0.24 -6.75
C GLY A 194 30.07 -1.16 -7.68
N ASN A 195 30.27 -2.47 -7.54
CA ASN A 195 29.56 -3.50 -8.32
C ASN A 195 28.31 -4.04 -7.61
N THR A 196 27.93 -3.50 -6.45
CA THR A 196 26.78 -3.93 -5.67
C THR A 196 25.59 -3.03 -5.96
N LEU A 197 24.46 -3.63 -6.36
CA LEU A 197 23.16 -2.97 -6.42
C LEU A 197 22.33 -3.39 -5.20
N SER A 198 21.71 -2.42 -4.54
CA SER A 198 20.87 -2.64 -3.36
C SER A 198 19.61 -1.77 -3.43
N VAL A 199 18.56 -2.14 -2.68
CA VAL A 199 17.38 -1.29 -2.53
C VAL A 199 17.69 -0.21 -1.51
N ALA A 200 17.53 1.05 -1.90
CA ALA A 200 17.69 2.20 -1.04
C ALA A 200 16.40 2.42 -0.23
N LEU A 201 16.44 2.09 1.06
CA LEU A 201 15.33 2.27 1.99
C LEU A 201 15.46 3.59 2.74
N ALA A 202 14.40 4.39 2.78
CA ALA A 202 14.32 5.57 3.63
C ALA A 202 14.30 5.18 5.13
N PRO A 203 14.59 6.12 6.06
CA PRO A 203 14.31 5.90 7.47
C PRO A 203 12.84 5.52 7.68
N ASN A 204 12.57 4.45 8.42
CA ASN A 204 11.22 3.93 8.66
C ASN A 204 10.44 3.52 7.39
N ALA A 205 11.11 3.00 6.35
CA ALA A 205 10.50 2.63 5.06
C ALA A 205 9.41 1.53 5.11
N GLY A 206 9.09 0.97 6.28
CA GLY A 206 8.17 -0.19 6.40
C GLY A 206 8.71 -1.47 5.76
N LEU A 207 9.95 -1.44 5.27
CA LEU A 207 10.69 -2.55 4.66
C LEU A 207 12.03 -2.71 5.37
N GLN A 208 12.58 -3.92 5.34
CA GLN A 208 13.87 -4.26 5.94
C GLN A 208 14.53 -5.41 5.18
N PHE A 209 15.82 -5.61 5.43
CA PHE A 209 16.53 -6.79 4.97
C PHE A 209 16.74 -7.77 6.13
N THR A 210 16.36 -9.04 5.93
CA THR A 210 16.63 -10.12 6.89
C THR A 210 17.33 -11.25 6.13
N SER A 211 18.57 -11.57 6.52
CA SER A 211 19.38 -12.61 5.87
C SER A 211 19.49 -12.44 4.35
N GLY A 212 19.68 -11.20 3.89
CA GLY A 212 19.82 -10.85 2.47
C GLY A 212 18.51 -10.84 1.67
N LYS A 213 17.35 -11.05 2.31
CA LYS A 213 16.04 -10.97 1.66
C LYS A 213 15.33 -9.67 2.03
N LEU A 214 14.71 -9.02 1.06
CA LEU A 214 13.85 -7.86 1.29
C LEU A 214 12.50 -8.33 1.86
N ASN A 215 12.13 -7.82 3.02
CA ASN A 215 10.92 -8.14 3.75
C ASN A 215 10.23 -6.86 4.25
N THR A 216 9.00 -6.98 4.75
CA THR A 216 8.35 -5.90 5.51
C THR A 216 8.95 -5.77 6.91
N TYR A 217 9.10 -4.54 7.38
CA TYR A 217 9.51 -4.24 8.75
C TYR A 217 8.30 -4.38 9.67
N LEU A 218 8.30 -5.43 10.49
CA LEU A 218 7.23 -5.74 11.44
C LEU A 218 7.81 -5.60 12.85
N THR A 219 7.25 -4.70 13.66
CA THR A 219 7.63 -4.61 15.08
C THR A 219 7.03 -5.81 15.83
N GLY A 220 7.78 -6.41 16.75
CA GLY A 220 7.32 -7.59 17.51
C GLY A 220 6.08 -7.37 18.38
N THR A 221 5.63 -6.12 18.51
CA THR A 221 4.43 -5.69 19.24
C THR A 221 3.28 -5.27 18.30
N GLY A 222 3.48 -5.35 16.98
CA GLY A 222 2.50 -4.95 15.96
C GLY A 222 1.47 -6.05 15.69
N GLY A 223 0.25 -5.64 15.30
CA GLY A 223 -0.83 -6.56 14.93
C GLY A 223 -0.66 -7.28 13.60
N LEU A 224 0.53 -7.23 12.97
CA LEU A 224 0.87 -7.88 11.71
C LEU A 224 2.06 -8.82 11.92
N THR A 225 2.07 -9.96 11.22
CA THR A 225 3.15 -10.95 11.17
C THR A 225 3.39 -11.40 9.73
N SER A 226 4.55 -11.97 9.44
CA SER A 226 4.80 -12.69 8.19
C SER A 226 4.96 -14.19 8.46
N ASP A 227 4.43 -15.02 7.56
CA ASP A 227 4.68 -16.47 7.52
C ASP A 227 5.03 -16.90 6.09
N ALA A 228 5.13 -18.22 5.84
CA ALA A 228 5.47 -18.77 4.52
C ALA A 228 4.48 -18.39 3.40
N ASN A 229 3.29 -17.88 3.74
CA ASN A 229 2.24 -17.47 2.82
C ASN A 229 2.13 -15.94 2.69
N GLY A 230 3.05 -15.17 3.27
CA GLY A 230 3.09 -13.70 3.15
C GLY A 230 2.74 -12.96 4.44
N MET A 231 2.34 -11.68 4.30
CA MET A 231 1.99 -10.81 5.42
C MET A 231 0.53 -11.01 5.84
N ARG A 232 0.29 -11.16 7.14
CA ARG A 232 -1.03 -11.43 7.72
C ARG A 232 -1.17 -10.66 9.03
N LEU A 233 -2.40 -10.49 9.53
CA LEU A 233 -2.58 -10.00 10.90
C LEU A 233 -2.12 -11.07 11.89
N LEU A 234 -1.43 -10.65 12.95
CA LEU A 234 -1.00 -11.52 14.04
C LEU A 234 -2.23 -11.88 14.89
N TYR A 235 -2.83 -13.03 14.60
CA TYR A 235 -3.91 -13.64 15.39
C TYR A 235 -3.41 -14.33 16.66
N LYS A 236 -2.21 -14.01 17.16
CA LYS A 236 -1.64 -14.72 18.31
C LYS A 236 -0.98 -13.70 19.22
N ASN A 237 -1.68 -13.32 20.28
CA ASN A 237 -0.99 -12.72 21.42
C ASN A 237 -0.22 -13.85 22.10
N ALA A 238 1.08 -13.66 22.37
CA ALA A 238 2.02 -14.59 22.98
C ALA A 238 1.41 -15.93 23.51
N GLY A 239 1.23 -16.92 22.62
CA GLY A 239 0.82 -18.28 22.99
C GLY A 239 -0.67 -18.65 22.91
N SER A 240 -1.60 -17.73 22.63
CA SER A 240 -3.04 -18.06 22.51
C SER A 240 -3.67 -17.50 21.23
N THR A 241 -4.53 -18.28 20.57
CA THR A 241 -5.30 -17.84 19.39
C THR A 241 -6.20 -16.67 19.76
N ASN A 242 -6.07 -15.57 19.03
CA ASN A 242 -6.80 -14.32 19.19
C ASN A 242 -8.25 -14.55 18.70
N GLN A 243 -9.20 -14.67 19.62
CA GLN A 243 -10.61 -14.97 19.35
C GLN A 243 -11.40 -13.80 18.72
N THR A 244 -10.68 -12.76 18.28
CA THR A 244 -11.24 -11.42 18.14
C THR A 244 -11.27 -10.92 16.70
N LEU A 245 -10.33 -11.35 15.87
CA LEU A 245 -10.19 -10.95 14.47
C LEU A 245 -10.01 -12.19 13.61
N THR A 246 -10.63 -12.21 12.44
CA THR A 246 -10.37 -13.18 11.36
C THR A 246 -10.00 -12.45 10.08
N SER A 247 -9.34 -13.13 9.16
CA SER A 247 -9.28 -12.72 7.76
C SER A 247 -9.67 -13.86 6.85
N ASP A 248 -10.43 -13.54 5.81
CA ASP A 248 -10.69 -14.43 4.69
C ASP A 248 -10.60 -13.65 3.36
N ILE A 249 -11.10 -14.24 2.27
CA ILE A 249 -11.10 -13.63 0.94
C ILE A 249 -11.90 -12.31 0.87
N ASN A 250 -12.77 -12.05 1.85
CA ASN A 250 -13.61 -10.86 1.92
C ASN A 250 -13.00 -9.75 2.80
N GLY A 251 -11.79 -9.95 3.35
CA GLY A 251 -11.07 -8.95 4.14
C GLY A 251 -10.94 -9.31 5.62
N ILE A 252 -10.86 -8.29 6.48
CA ILE A 252 -10.66 -8.45 7.92
C ILE A 252 -12.00 -8.26 8.62
N ALA A 253 -12.40 -9.22 9.44
CA ALA A 253 -13.63 -9.14 10.23
C ALA A 253 -13.33 -9.31 11.73
N VAL A 254 -14.13 -8.68 12.56
CA VAL A 254 -14.12 -8.87 14.02
C VAL A 254 -14.99 -10.08 14.34
N LEU A 255 -14.40 -11.16 14.85
CA LEU A 255 -15.10 -12.38 15.27
C LEU A 255 -15.87 -12.19 16.59
N GLY A 256 -15.45 -11.25 17.43
CA GLY A 256 -16.11 -10.90 18.69
C GLY A 256 -15.47 -9.67 19.35
N LEU A 257 -16.24 -8.91 20.13
CA LEU A 257 -15.71 -7.81 20.95
C LEU A 257 -15.10 -8.42 22.23
N PRO A 258 -13.77 -8.36 22.43
CA PRO A 258 -13.20 -8.69 23.72
C PRO A 258 -13.65 -7.63 24.73
N SER A 259 -13.65 -7.96 26.02
CA SER A 259 -13.94 -7.00 27.10
C SER A 259 -13.02 -5.76 27.11
N LEU A 260 -11.98 -5.74 26.27
CA LEU A 260 -10.99 -4.69 26.11
C LEU A 260 -11.08 -3.91 24.78
N PHE A 261 -12.10 -4.09 23.93
CA PHE A 261 -12.28 -3.17 22.79
C PHE A 261 -12.52 -1.76 23.32
N THR A 262 -11.77 -0.77 22.88
CA THR A 262 -11.95 0.63 23.30
C THR A 262 -12.20 1.51 22.09
N VAL A 263 -13.22 2.38 22.14
CA VAL A 263 -13.42 3.46 21.17
C VAL A 263 -13.01 4.76 21.86
N ASN A 264 -12.07 5.50 21.29
CA ASN A 264 -11.51 6.74 21.86
C ASN A 264 -11.01 6.59 23.31
N GLY A 265 -10.36 5.48 23.63
CA GLY A 265 -9.79 5.22 24.96
C GLY A 265 -10.79 4.78 26.04
N SER A 266 -12.07 4.62 25.70
CA SER A 266 -13.09 4.09 26.61
C SER A 266 -13.43 2.64 26.26
N ALA A 267 -13.33 1.73 27.22
CA ALA A 267 -13.63 0.31 27.02
C ALA A 267 -15.12 0.12 26.71
N THR A 268 -15.42 -0.39 25.52
CA THR A 268 -16.74 -0.90 25.16
C THR A 268 -16.79 -2.36 25.57
N THR A 269 -17.22 -2.64 26.80
CA THR A 269 -17.54 -4.02 27.21
C THR A 269 -18.72 -4.55 26.38
N ALA A 270 -18.61 -5.82 25.98
CA ALA A 270 -19.45 -6.51 24.99
C ALA A 270 -20.97 -6.40 25.21
N ASN A 271 -21.72 -6.11 24.13
CA ASN A 271 -22.88 -6.90 23.68
C ASN A 271 -23.63 -6.17 22.53
N VAL A 272 -23.07 -6.22 21.33
CA VAL A 272 -23.86 -6.01 20.09
C VAL A 272 -23.66 -7.23 19.22
N SER A 273 -24.38 -8.32 19.54
CA SER A 273 -24.28 -9.60 18.82
C SER A 273 -25.56 -9.98 18.09
N ALA A 274 -26.46 -9.05 17.78
CA ALA A 274 -27.62 -9.34 16.96
C ALA A 274 -28.04 -8.16 16.08
N SER A 275 -28.65 -8.48 14.93
CA SER A 275 -29.35 -7.56 14.02
C SER A 275 -30.64 -7.03 14.68
N ALA A 276 -30.51 -6.30 15.78
CA ALA A 276 -31.52 -5.42 16.37
C ALA A 276 -30.89 -4.73 17.58
N LEU A 277 -30.71 -3.42 17.46
CA LEU A 277 -30.18 -2.51 18.49
C LEU A 277 -31.20 -2.29 19.63
N ASN A 278 -31.80 -3.36 20.18
CA ASN A 278 -32.95 -3.24 21.09
C ASN A 278 -32.81 -4.02 22.40
N LEU A 279 -31.69 -4.72 22.64
CA LEU A 279 -31.50 -5.48 23.88
C LEU A 279 -30.03 -5.45 24.35
N LEU A 280 -29.77 -4.74 25.45
CA LEU A 280 -28.49 -4.78 26.18
C LEU A 280 -28.60 -5.80 27.31
N THR A 281 -27.83 -6.88 27.24
CA THR A 281 -27.89 -8.00 28.18
C THR A 281 -26.55 -8.21 28.91
N SER A 282 -26.10 -7.25 29.73
CA SER A 282 -25.15 -7.57 30.84
C SER A 282 -24.73 -6.34 31.64
N GLY A 283 -25.30 -6.20 32.84
CA GLY A 283 -24.68 -5.54 33.99
C GLY A 283 -24.70 -6.53 35.17
N PRO A 284 -23.94 -6.30 36.26
CA PRO A 284 -24.08 -7.10 37.49
C PRO A 284 -25.56 -7.21 37.83
N ALA A 285 -26.03 -8.37 38.31
CA ALA A 285 -27.46 -8.67 38.47
C ALA A 285 -28.27 -7.59 39.23
N GLY A 286 -27.62 -6.67 39.97
CA GLY A 286 -28.25 -5.52 40.62
C GLY A 286 -28.32 -4.20 39.82
N ILE A 287 -27.72 -4.08 38.63
CA ILE A 287 -27.74 -2.85 37.81
C ILE A 287 -28.45 -3.06 36.46
N ALA A 288 -28.42 -4.26 35.90
CA ALA A 288 -29.14 -4.55 34.65
C ALA A 288 -30.68 -4.41 34.79
N ASP A 289 -31.21 -4.76 35.96
CA ASP A 289 -32.64 -4.65 36.27
C ASP A 289 -33.06 -3.21 36.62
N ASN A 290 -32.12 -2.35 37.01
CA ASN A 290 -32.43 -0.98 37.44
C ASN A 290 -32.63 0.01 36.27
N LEU A 291 -32.24 -0.33 35.05
CA LEU A 291 -32.30 0.62 33.93
C LEU A 291 -33.47 0.38 32.97
N HIS A 292 -34.11 -0.79 32.94
CA HIS A 292 -35.34 -1.03 32.18
C HIS A 292 -36.23 -2.13 32.80
N THR A 293 -36.81 -1.88 33.98
CA THR A 293 -38.02 -2.61 34.41
C THR A 293 -39.26 -1.92 33.84
N HIS A 294 -39.95 -2.56 32.91
CA HIS A 294 -41.41 -2.52 32.98
C HIS A 294 -41.79 -3.53 34.03
N TYR A 295 -42.10 -3.01 35.23
CA TYR A 295 -42.73 -3.77 36.29
C TYR A 295 -43.79 -4.66 35.65
N THR A 296 -43.60 -5.98 35.73
CA THR A 296 -44.59 -6.90 35.19
C THR A 296 -45.92 -6.56 35.86
N VAL A 297 -46.97 -6.42 35.06
CA VAL A 297 -48.31 -5.93 35.47
C VAL A 297 -48.91 -6.76 36.62
N GLN A 298 -48.31 -7.90 36.95
CA GLN A 298 -48.70 -8.77 38.06
C GLN A 298 -48.01 -8.48 39.40
N THR A 299 -46.90 -7.73 39.43
CA THR A 299 -46.20 -7.35 40.68
C THR A 299 -46.25 -5.85 40.98
N ALA A 300 -46.55 -4.97 40.02
CA ALA A 300 -46.84 -3.56 40.32
C ALA A 300 -48.25 -3.45 40.90
N GLN A 301 -48.42 -3.86 42.16
CA GLN A 301 -49.66 -3.63 42.89
C GLN A 301 -49.93 -2.13 43.10
N SER A 302 -48.96 -1.24 42.84
CA SER A 302 -49.07 0.21 43.05
C SER A 302 -48.46 1.03 41.91
N VAL A 303 -49.13 2.10 41.49
CA VAL A 303 -48.60 3.18 40.63
C VAL A 303 -47.96 4.24 41.53
N THR A 304 -46.65 4.41 41.44
CA THR A 304 -45.90 5.37 42.27
C THR A 304 -45.30 6.49 41.46
N ASP A 305 -45.30 7.71 42.02
CA ASP A 305 -44.62 8.89 41.49
C ASP A 305 -43.72 9.53 42.56
N PHE A 306 -42.88 10.48 42.14
CA PHE A 306 -41.97 11.18 43.04
C PHE A 306 -42.06 12.69 42.89
N HIS A 307 -42.23 13.39 44.01
CA HIS A 307 -42.27 14.85 44.05
C HIS A 307 -41.57 15.37 45.31
N THR A 308 -41.11 16.63 45.26
CA THR A 308 -40.50 17.30 46.42
C THR A 308 -41.59 17.70 47.41
N THR A 309 -41.37 17.50 48.71
CA THR A 309 -42.32 17.91 49.75
C THR A 309 -42.03 19.35 50.20
N GLY A 310 -43.06 20.13 50.51
CA GLY A 310 -42.90 21.45 51.13
C GLY A 310 -42.76 21.36 52.65
N THR A 311 -43.35 20.33 53.25
CA THR A 311 -43.30 20.02 54.68
C THR A 311 -42.93 18.55 54.90
N ALA A 312 -42.53 18.19 56.13
CA ALA A 312 -42.23 16.80 56.45
C ALA A 312 -43.50 15.93 56.35
N LEU A 313 -43.38 14.77 55.71
CA LEU A 313 -44.44 13.78 55.56
C LEU A 313 -44.07 12.50 56.32
N ALA A 314 -45.06 11.88 56.95
CA ALA A 314 -44.94 10.52 57.48
C ALA A 314 -45.39 9.47 56.45
N ALA A 315 -44.99 8.23 56.63
CA ALA A 315 -45.56 7.12 55.88
C ALA A 315 -47.07 7.04 56.18
N GLY A 316 -47.90 6.94 55.14
CA GLY A 316 -49.36 6.95 55.27
C GLY A 316 -49.99 8.34 55.24
N ASP A 317 -49.22 9.43 55.19
CA ASP A 317 -49.78 10.77 55.02
C ASP A 317 -50.43 10.91 53.63
N PRO A 318 -51.73 11.23 53.54
CA PRO A 318 -52.34 11.66 52.28
C PRO A 318 -51.68 12.96 51.83
N VAL A 319 -51.48 13.13 50.53
CA VAL A 319 -50.80 14.30 49.97
C VAL A 319 -51.65 15.00 48.92
N ALA A 320 -51.54 16.32 48.88
CA ALA A 320 -52.11 17.19 47.86
C ALA A 320 -51.02 18.11 47.30
N TRP A 321 -51.31 18.76 46.18
CA TRP A 321 -50.47 19.84 45.69
C TRP A 321 -50.53 21.04 46.65
N SER A 322 -49.38 21.60 47.00
CA SER A 322 -49.33 22.84 47.77
C SER A 322 -49.76 24.05 46.93
N SER A 323 -50.11 25.14 47.61
CA SER A 323 -50.36 26.46 46.98
C SER A 323 -49.10 27.13 46.43
N THR A 324 -47.91 26.69 46.84
CA THR A 324 -46.61 27.08 46.26
C THR A 324 -46.20 26.06 45.19
N ALA A 325 -45.64 26.51 44.07
CA ALA A 325 -45.45 25.68 42.88
C ALA A 325 -44.65 24.38 43.16
N SER A 326 -45.17 23.26 42.64
CA SER A 326 -44.51 21.96 42.47
C SER A 326 -44.05 21.22 43.74
N THR A 327 -44.54 21.58 44.93
CA THR A 327 -44.30 20.81 46.16
C THR A 327 -45.54 20.07 46.66
N LEU A 328 -45.31 18.98 47.41
CA LEU A 328 -46.37 18.25 48.12
C LEU A 328 -46.65 18.90 49.48
N ALA A 329 -47.93 19.03 49.82
CA ALA A 329 -48.41 19.34 51.16
C ALA A 329 -49.16 18.14 51.75
N ARG A 330 -49.19 18.05 53.08
CA ARG A 330 -50.07 17.08 53.77
C ARG A 330 -51.52 17.43 53.45
N GLY A 331 -52.30 16.40 53.12
CA GLY A 331 -53.72 16.49 52.91
C GLY A 331 -54.48 16.69 54.20
N ASP A 332 -55.55 17.48 54.17
CA ASP A 332 -56.42 17.75 55.31
C ASP A 332 -57.86 17.91 54.83
N ALA A 333 -58.80 17.18 55.44
CA ALA A 333 -60.22 17.25 55.12
C ALA A 333 -60.86 18.63 55.45
N GLY A 334 -60.23 19.40 56.35
CA GLY A 334 -60.66 20.74 56.76
C GLY A 334 -60.28 21.87 55.79
N ILE A 335 -59.38 21.63 54.85
CA ILE A 335 -58.82 22.67 53.97
C ILE A 335 -59.09 22.30 52.51
N ASP A 336 -59.93 23.08 51.81
CA ASP A 336 -60.41 22.74 50.45
C ASP A 336 -59.29 22.49 49.42
N ALA A 337 -58.19 23.25 49.51
CA ALA A 337 -57.02 23.07 48.64
C ALA A 337 -56.25 21.77 48.94
N GLN A 338 -56.14 21.38 50.23
CA GLN A 338 -55.41 20.19 50.67
C GLN A 338 -56.27 18.93 50.66
N ALA A 339 -57.58 19.08 50.49
CA ALA A 339 -58.52 17.98 50.30
C ALA A 339 -58.44 17.38 48.88
N ARG A 340 -57.72 17.99 47.93
CA ARG A 340 -57.49 17.43 46.58
C ARG A 340 -56.34 16.42 46.61
N ILE A 341 -56.61 15.25 47.17
CA ILE A 341 -55.60 14.21 47.37
C ILE A 341 -55.16 13.63 46.02
N ILE A 342 -53.85 13.59 45.79
CA ILE A 342 -53.23 13.05 44.57
C ILE A 342 -52.51 11.72 44.81
N GLY A 343 -52.35 11.34 46.09
CA GLY A 343 -51.71 10.10 46.49
C GLY A 343 -51.49 10.02 48.00
N ILE A 344 -50.78 9.00 48.44
CA ILE A 344 -50.34 8.82 49.83
C ILE A 344 -48.83 8.61 49.83
N ALA A 345 -48.13 9.23 50.78
CA ALA A 345 -46.70 9.01 50.99
C ALA A 345 -46.45 7.56 51.45
N VAL A 346 -45.65 6.80 50.70
CA VAL A 346 -45.38 5.39 51.03
C VAL A 346 -44.28 5.23 52.10
N ALA A 347 -43.52 6.29 52.35
CA ALA A 347 -42.47 6.36 53.36
C ALA A 347 -42.35 7.78 53.91
N SER A 348 -41.73 7.92 55.09
CA SER A 348 -41.44 9.23 55.66
C SER A 348 -40.46 10.02 54.79
N ALA A 349 -40.69 11.32 54.65
CA ALA A 349 -39.78 12.24 53.96
C ALA A 349 -39.62 13.53 54.75
N ALA A 350 -38.38 14.01 54.87
CA ALA A 350 -38.11 15.34 55.45
C ALA A 350 -38.68 16.46 54.56
N ALA A 351 -38.83 17.66 55.11
CA ALA A 351 -39.22 18.83 54.31
C ALA A 351 -38.19 19.10 53.20
N ASN A 352 -38.66 19.59 52.04
CA ASN A 352 -37.85 19.90 50.86
C ASN A 352 -37.08 18.69 50.29
N SER A 353 -37.52 17.48 50.59
CA SER A 353 -36.91 16.24 50.11
C SER A 353 -37.84 15.53 49.12
N LYS A 354 -37.27 14.68 48.27
CA LYS A 354 -38.04 13.84 47.35
C LYS A 354 -38.83 12.80 48.15
N ALA A 355 -40.15 12.83 48.06
CA ALA A 355 -41.03 11.79 48.61
C ALA A 355 -41.57 10.90 47.49
N THR A 356 -41.66 9.61 47.79
CA THR A 356 -42.36 8.63 46.97
C THR A 356 -43.84 8.63 47.37
N ILE A 357 -44.71 8.78 46.39
CA ILE A 357 -46.16 8.75 46.59
C ILE A 357 -46.78 7.63 45.78
N CYS A 358 -47.73 6.90 46.36
CA CYS A 358 -48.59 5.99 45.61
C CYS A 358 -49.81 6.77 45.15
N LYS A 359 -50.15 6.67 43.86
CA LYS A 359 -51.32 7.30 43.23
C LYS A 359 -52.50 6.34 43.07
N ARG A 360 -52.22 5.04 42.98
CA ARG A 360 -53.24 3.97 42.87
C ARG A 360 -52.65 2.62 43.26
N GLY A 361 -53.46 1.75 43.85
CA GLY A 361 -53.08 0.37 44.16
C GLY A 361 -52.63 0.14 45.59
N VAL A 362 -52.12 -1.06 45.90
CA VAL A 362 -51.87 -1.51 47.27
C VAL A 362 -50.61 -0.89 47.86
N ILE A 363 -50.77 -0.19 48.99
CA ILE A 363 -49.69 0.34 49.82
C ILE A 363 -49.59 -0.53 51.06
N LYS A 364 -48.41 -1.09 51.30
CA LYS A 364 -48.16 -1.99 52.43
C LYS A 364 -47.76 -1.23 53.70
N GLY A 365 -48.24 -1.67 54.85
CA GLY A 365 -47.74 -1.23 56.16
C GLY A 365 -48.08 0.21 56.58
N ILE A 366 -49.04 0.88 55.92
CA ILE A 366 -49.44 2.27 56.26
C ILE A 366 -50.67 2.36 57.18
N LEU A 367 -51.37 1.26 57.40
CA LEU A 367 -52.46 1.16 58.36
C LEU A 367 -51.98 0.46 59.63
N SER A 368 -52.70 0.68 60.74
CA SER A 368 -52.46 -0.01 62.01
C SER A 368 -53.77 -0.56 62.55
N GLY A 369 -53.92 -1.89 62.57
CA GLY A 369 -55.09 -2.57 63.12
C GLY A 369 -56.38 -2.30 62.36
N ALA A 370 -56.31 -2.14 61.04
CA ALA A 370 -57.49 -1.85 60.23
C ALA A 370 -58.44 -3.05 60.11
N THR A 371 -59.74 -2.77 60.05
CA THR A 371 -60.75 -3.80 59.76
C THR A 371 -60.72 -4.08 58.27
N ILE A 372 -60.42 -5.32 57.90
CA ILE A 372 -60.32 -5.74 56.49
C ILE A 372 -61.64 -5.43 55.75
N GLY A 373 -61.54 -4.80 54.58
CA GLY A 373 -62.66 -4.37 53.75
C GLY A 373 -63.31 -3.05 54.17
N ALA A 374 -62.91 -2.45 55.30
CA ALA A 374 -63.45 -1.17 55.74
C ALA A 374 -62.91 0.00 54.89
N PRO A 375 -63.74 1.02 54.60
CA PRO A 375 -63.30 2.21 53.90
C PRO A 375 -62.35 3.04 54.79
N VAL A 376 -61.30 3.57 54.17
CA VAL A 376 -60.36 4.51 54.80
C VAL A 376 -60.57 5.89 54.21
N PHE A 377 -60.69 6.90 55.07
CA PHE A 377 -60.95 8.29 54.74
C PHE A 377 -59.78 9.20 55.15
N LEU A 378 -59.73 10.38 54.54
CA LEU A 378 -58.87 11.48 54.96
C LEU A 378 -59.38 12.07 56.28
N ASN A 379 -58.55 12.16 57.31
CA ASN A 379 -58.93 12.72 58.60
C ASN A 379 -58.85 14.26 58.65
N LEU A 380 -59.56 14.89 59.59
CA LEU A 380 -59.40 16.32 59.94
C LEU A 380 -58.04 16.53 60.62
N GLY A 381 -57.24 17.48 60.13
CA GLY A 381 -55.84 17.66 60.56
C GLY A 381 -54.85 16.76 59.83
N GLY A 382 -55.33 15.96 58.87
CA GLY A 382 -54.55 15.01 58.07
C GLY A 382 -54.43 13.61 58.65
N GLY A 383 -53.89 12.70 57.85
CA GLY A 383 -53.78 11.27 58.16
C GLY A 383 -54.98 10.43 57.71
N LEU A 384 -54.95 9.14 58.07
CA LEU A 384 -55.93 8.13 57.67
C LEU A 384 -56.87 7.79 58.83
N THR A 385 -58.15 7.60 58.53
CA THR A 385 -59.15 7.16 59.52
C THR A 385 -60.14 6.16 58.90
N GLN A 386 -60.63 5.19 59.68
CA GLN A 386 -61.71 4.28 59.26
C GLN A 386 -63.10 4.77 59.66
N THR A 387 -63.18 5.87 60.41
CA THR A 387 -64.44 6.54 60.72
C THR A 387 -64.62 7.68 59.76
N VAL A 388 -65.82 7.84 59.21
CA VAL A 388 -66.14 9.02 58.39
C VAL A 388 -65.85 10.26 59.24
N PRO A 389 -64.97 11.18 58.81
CA PRO A 389 -64.62 12.36 59.59
C PRO A 389 -65.87 13.12 60.03
N THR A 390 -65.97 13.39 61.33
CA THR A 390 -67.04 14.15 61.97
C THR A 390 -66.49 15.49 62.44
N GLY A 391 -67.21 16.58 62.18
CA GLY A 391 -66.77 17.93 62.53
C GLY A 391 -67.48 19.04 61.73
N THR A 392 -66.98 20.26 61.85
CA THR A 392 -67.51 21.55 61.36
C THR A 392 -68.18 21.49 59.97
N SER A 393 -69.22 22.32 59.76
CA SER A 393 -69.86 22.49 58.44
C SER A 393 -68.81 22.81 57.36
N GLY A 394 -68.87 22.12 56.22
CA GLY A 394 -67.96 22.34 55.08
C GLY A 394 -66.82 21.33 54.92
N LEU A 395 -66.70 20.32 55.78
CA LEU A 395 -65.73 19.22 55.63
C LEU A 395 -65.95 18.44 54.32
N ARG A 396 -64.86 18.18 53.58
CA ARG A 396 -64.88 17.26 52.44
C ARG A 396 -64.69 15.82 52.92
N VAL A 397 -65.57 14.93 52.47
CA VAL A 397 -65.46 13.51 52.76
C VAL A 397 -64.74 12.83 51.60
N ILE A 398 -63.47 12.48 51.81
CA ILE A 398 -62.66 11.81 50.80
C ILE A 398 -62.36 10.40 51.28
N ARG A 399 -62.84 9.42 50.52
CA ARG A 399 -62.44 8.03 50.69
C ARG A 399 -61.15 7.81 49.92
N LEU A 400 -60.12 7.36 50.62
CA LEU A 400 -58.81 7.10 50.05
C LEU A 400 -58.69 5.66 49.53
N GLY A 401 -59.46 4.73 50.08
CA GLY A 401 -59.43 3.35 49.62
C GLY A 401 -60.12 2.39 50.59
N PHE A 402 -59.72 1.12 50.52
CA PHE A 402 -60.19 0.06 51.40
C PHE A 402 -59.02 -0.69 52.01
N ALA A 403 -59.14 -1.06 53.28
CA ALA A 403 -58.14 -1.91 53.93
C ALA A 403 -58.15 -3.32 53.31
N VAL A 404 -57.02 -3.76 52.76
CA VAL A 404 -56.88 -5.13 52.19
C VAL A 404 -56.44 -6.11 53.27
N THR A 405 -55.61 -5.64 54.19
CA THR A 405 -55.19 -6.36 55.40
C THR A 405 -55.30 -5.41 56.60
N ALA A 406 -54.94 -5.86 57.79
CA ALA A 406 -54.88 -4.99 58.96
C ALA A 406 -53.85 -3.85 58.84
N THR A 407 -52.94 -3.93 57.86
CA THR A 407 -51.82 -2.99 57.68
C THR A 407 -51.76 -2.36 56.29
N ASP A 408 -52.46 -2.93 55.30
CA ASP A 408 -52.31 -2.56 53.90
C ASP A 408 -53.59 -1.91 53.35
N LEU A 409 -53.42 -0.89 52.52
CA LEU A 409 -54.49 -0.12 51.90
C LEU A 409 -54.47 -0.30 50.39
N ASP A 410 -55.59 -0.67 49.77
CA ASP A 410 -55.75 -0.50 48.32
C ASP A 410 -56.23 0.92 48.03
N LEU A 411 -55.36 1.72 47.43
CA LEU A 411 -55.59 3.14 47.18
C LEU A 411 -56.49 3.35 45.97
N VAL A 412 -57.69 3.86 46.24
CA VAL A 412 -58.66 4.32 45.25
C VAL A 412 -59.33 5.60 45.77
N ILE A 413 -58.79 6.74 45.35
CA ILE A 413 -59.23 8.06 45.83
C ILE A 413 -60.58 8.42 45.19
N HIS A 414 -61.58 8.66 46.03
CA HIS A 414 -62.91 9.15 45.67
C HIS A 414 -63.30 10.32 46.58
N ASP A 415 -63.55 11.49 45.98
CA ASP A 415 -64.16 12.62 46.67
C ASP A 415 -65.69 12.39 46.69
N LEU A 416 -66.27 12.25 47.89
CA LEU A 416 -67.70 12.05 48.11
C LEU A 416 -68.43 13.39 48.31
N GLY A 417 -67.73 14.51 48.20
CA GLY A 417 -68.29 15.85 48.28
C GLY A 417 -68.20 16.47 49.68
N LYS A 418 -68.79 17.65 49.82
CA LYS A 418 -68.89 18.35 51.10
C LYS A 418 -70.06 17.82 51.89
N ARG A 419 -69.83 17.53 53.17
CA ARG A 419 -70.91 17.23 54.10
C ARG A 419 -71.73 18.51 54.32
N SER A 420 -73.02 18.44 53.98
CA SER A 420 -74.02 19.50 54.20
C SER A 420 -74.23 19.79 55.67
#